data_AF-A0A3A0ERC3-F1
#
_entry.id   AF-A0A3A0ERC3-F1
#
_cell.length_a   1.000
_cell.length_b   1.000
_cell.length_c   1.000
_cell.angle_alpha   90.00
_cell.angle_beta   90.00
_cell.angle_gamma   90.00
#
_symmetry.space_group_name_H-M   'P 1'
#
loop_
_entity.id
_entity.type
_entity.pdbx_description
1 polymer ?
#
loop_
_entity_poly.entity_id
_entity_poly.type
_entity_poly.pdbx_seq_one_letter_code
_entity_poly.pdbx_strand_id
1 'polypeptide(L)'
;MPTSKTAHKHKSLLHRLRNYFITGLVVAAPIGITIYLAVAFIDSIDGLVTPLIPERYNPESYLPFGLPGLGVVIAVVFLTLLGAVATNFFGRTLLSMGESLLDRMPIIRSIYSTLKQIFETVASTNSGSFKDVVLVEYPRKDIWAIAFVTSETKGEIQDRTIEDVVNVFLPTTPNPTSGFLLFVPKKDLVYLNMTVDDGMKYIISAGLVVPPRRPPKGAPILPPVTPSAGS
;
A
#
# COMPACT_ATOMS: atom_id res chain seq x y z
N MET A 1 -65.00 -16.23 27.93
CA MET A 1 -63.55 -15.98 27.73
C MET A 1 -63.27 -15.98 26.23
N PRO A 2 -62.83 -14.87 25.60
CA PRO A 2 -62.46 -14.88 24.20
C PRO A 2 -60.99 -15.28 24.04
N THR A 3 -60.72 -16.12 23.05
CA THR A 3 -59.40 -16.61 22.66
C THR A 3 -58.62 -15.52 21.90
N SER A 4 -57.41 -15.25 22.36
CA SER A 4 -56.47 -14.32 21.72
C SER A 4 -55.94 -14.94 20.42
N LYS A 5 -56.19 -14.26 19.29
CA LYS A 5 -55.60 -14.60 17.99
C LYS A 5 -54.21 -13.98 17.90
N THR A 6 -53.17 -14.82 17.84
CA THR A 6 -51.79 -14.44 17.54
C THR A 6 -51.68 -13.90 16.11
N ALA A 7 -51.43 -12.60 15.96
CA ALA A 7 -51.15 -11.96 14.67
C ALA A 7 -49.72 -12.30 14.21
N HIS A 8 -49.58 -13.14 13.19
CA HIS A 8 -48.32 -13.34 12.48
C HIS A 8 -47.96 -12.08 11.69
N LYS A 9 -47.01 -11.32 12.23
CA LYS A 9 -46.41 -10.13 11.60
C LYS A 9 -45.65 -10.57 10.35
N HIS A 10 -46.31 -10.55 9.19
CA HIS A 10 -45.66 -10.75 7.89
C HIS A 10 -44.51 -9.76 7.77
N LYS A 11 -43.25 -10.22 7.83
CA LYS A 11 -42.10 -9.41 7.42
C LYS A 11 -42.36 -8.99 5.97
N SER A 12 -42.70 -7.71 5.76
CA SER A 12 -43.13 -7.13 4.49
C SER A 12 -42.21 -7.58 3.35
N LEU A 13 -42.78 -8.05 2.24
CA LEU A 13 -42.04 -8.48 1.05
C LEU A 13 -41.02 -7.43 0.60
N LEU A 14 -41.34 -6.14 0.80
CA LEU A 14 -40.45 -5.01 0.55
C LEU A 14 -39.15 -5.10 1.37
N HIS A 15 -39.22 -5.52 2.62
CA HIS A 15 -38.05 -5.71 3.48
C HIS A 15 -37.17 -6.87 2.99
N ARG A 16 -37.77 -7.93 2.45
CA ARG A 16 -37.02 -9.05 1.86
C ARG A 16 -36.32 -8.63 0.57
N LEU A 17 -37.03 -7.93 -0.32
CA LEU A 17 -36.47 -7.41 -1.57
C LEU A 17 -35.34 -6.40 -1.30
N ARG A 18 -35.54 -5.46 -0.36
CA ARG A 18 -34.50 -4.52 0.08
C ARG A 18 -33.27 -5.25 0.60
N ASN A 19 -33.44 -6.26 1.45
CA ASN A 19 -32.32 -7.03 1.98
C ASN A 19 -31.57 -7.75 0.85
N TYR A 20 -32.26 -8.36 -0.11
CA TYR A 20 -31.58 -8.99 -1.26
C TYR A 20 -30.83 -7.98 -2.14
N PHE A 21 -31.40 -6.81 -2.38
CA PHE A 21 -30.71 -5.74 -3.11
C PHE A 21 -29.45 -5.27 -2.38
N ILE A 22 -29.53 -4.99 -1.07
CA ILE A 22 -28.38 -4.55 -0.27
C ILE A 22 -27.30 -5.65 -0.22
N THR A 23 -27.69 -6.91 0.01
CA THR A 23 -26.76 -8.03 0.00
C THR A 23 -26.09 -8.18 -1.37
N GLY A 24 -26.87 -8.08 -2.46
CA GLY A 24 -26.34 -8.10 -3.82
C GLY A 24 -25.35 -6.96 -4.07
N LEU A 25 -25.66 -5.74 -3.62
CA LEU A 25 -24.77 -4.60 -3.72
C LEU A 25 -23.47 -4.80 -2.92
N VAL A 26 -23.55 -5.28 -1.69
CA VAL A 26 -22.36 -5.52 -0.84
C VAL A 26 -21.44 -6.59 -1.45
N VAL A 27 -22.01 -7.61 -2.10
CA VAL A 27 -21.25 -8.67 -2.77
C VAL A 27 -20.68 -8.20 -4.11
N ALA A 28 -21.45 -7.45 -4.90
CA ALA A 28 -21.04 -7.01 -6.24
C ALA A 28 -20.14 -5.78 -6.22
N ALA A 29 -20.27 -4.88 -5.23
CA ALA A 29 -19.53 -3.62 -5.18
C ALA A 29 -18.00 -3.81 -5.20
N PRO A 30 -17.39 -4.71 -4.41
CA PRO A 30 -15.94 -4.92 -4.47
C PRO A 30 -15.46 -5.36 -5.85
N ILE A 31 -16.20 -6.25 -6.51
CA ILE A 31 -15.88 -6.76 -7.85
C ILE A 31 -16.00 -5.64 -8.89
N GLY A 32 -17.12 -4.91 -8.87
CA GLY A 32 -17.37 -3.79 -9.77
C GLY A 32 -16.35 -2.67 -9.61
N ILE A 33 -16.01 -2.29 -8.37
CA ILE A 33 -14.98 -1.29 -8.08
C ILE A 33 -13.62 -1.77 -8.59
N THR A 34 -13.27 -3.04 -8.40
CA THR A 34 -11.99 -3.59 -8.88
C THR A 34 -11.90 -3.53 -10.40
N ILE A 35 -12.96 -3.95 -11.12
CA ILE A 35 -13.01 -3.88 -12.59
C ILE A 35 -12.94 -2.43 -13.06
N TYR A 36 -13.71 -1.53 -12.45
CA TYR A 36 -13.70 -0.11 -12.78
C TYR A 36 -12.30 0.51 -12.62
N LEU A 37 -11.63 0.24 -11.49
CA LEU A 37 -10.28 0.75 -11.25
C LEU A 37 -9.26 0.17 -12.23
N ALA A 38 -9.36 -1.12 -12.56
CA ALA A 38 -8.48 -1.76 -13.54
C ALA A 38 -8.64 -1.14 -14.93
N VAL A 39 -9.88 -0.95 -15.40
CA VAL A 39 -10.16 -0.32 -16.69
C VAL A 39 -9.71 1.15 -16.68
N ALA A 40 -10.05 1.91 -15.64
CA ALA A 40 -9.64 3.31 -15.52
C ALA A 40 -8.11 3.47 -15.52
N PHE A 41 -7.37 2.56 -14.89
CA PHE A 41 -5.91 2.55 -14.90
C PHE A 41 -5.34 2.25 -16.29
N ILE A 42 -5.89 1.24 -16.97
CA ILE A 42 -5.50 0.88 -18.34
C ILE A 42 -5.75 2.07 -19.29
N ASP A 43 -6.97 2.62 -19.28
CA ASP A 43 -7.36 3.75 -20.13
C ASP A 43 -6.50 5.00 -19.85
N SER A 44 -6.11 5.22 -18.59
CA SER A 44 -5.21 6.33 -18.24
C SER A 44 -3.82 6.17 -18.84
N ILE A 45 -3.26 4.96 -18.81
CA ILE A 45 -1.94 4.68 -19.42
C ILE A 45 -2.05 4.75 -20.93
N ASP A 46 -3.05 4.10 -21.53
CA ASP A 46 -3.25 4.10 -22.97
C ASP A 46 -3.45 5.52 -23.49
N GLY A 47 -4.21 6.36 -22.79
CA GLY A 47 -4.38 7.78 -23.13
C GLY A 47 -3.11 8.61 -23.07
N LEU A 48 -2.12 8.21 -22.26
CA LEU A 48 -0.80 8.87 -22.19
C LEU A 48 0.18 8.32 -23.23
N VAL A 49 0.16 7.01 -23.48
CA VAL A 49 1.17 6.31 -24.27
C VAL A 49 0.80 6.24 -25.74
N THR A 50 -0.46 5.91 -26.06
CA THR A 50 -0.92 5.72 -27.44
C THR A 50 -0.69 6.96 -28.32
N PRO A 51 -0.92 8.21 -27.86
CA PRO A 51 -0.64 9.41 -28.66
C PRO A 51 0.86 9.65 -28.94
N LEU A 52 1.76 9.03 -28.15
CA LEU A 52 3.20 9.13 -28.38
C LEU A 52 3.69 8.14 -29.44
N ILE A 53 2.83 7.19 -29.85
CA ILE A 53 3.14 6.20 -30.90
C ILE A 53 2.92 6.86 -32.26
N PRO A 54 3.92 6.86 -33.16
CA PRO A 54 3.71 7.31 -34.53
C PRO A 54 2.59 6.52 -35.21
N GLU A 55 1.72 7.19 -35.98
CA GLU A 55 0.52 6.57 -36.60
C GLU A 55 0.82 5.30 -37.39
N ARG A 56 2.00 5.20 -38.01
CA ARG A 56 2.44 4.00 -38.75
C ARG A 56 2.54 2.73 -37.90
N TYR A 57 2.77 2.86 -36.60
CA TYR A 57 2.93 1.76 -35.65
C TYR A 57 1.76 1.65 -34.68
N ASN A 58 0.74 2.52 -34.80
CA ASN A 58 -0.46 2.45 -33.97
C ASN A 58 -1.47 1.47 -34.61
N PRO A 59 -1.74 0.31 -34.00
CA PRO A 59 -2.75 -0.64 -34.50
C PRO A 59 -4.15 -0.03 -34.55
N GLU A 60 -4.44 0.99 -33.73
CA GLU A 60 -5.71 1.72 -33.73
C GLU A 60 -5.93 2.57 -34.98
N SER A 61 -4.86 2.85 -35.74
CA SER A 61 -4.97 3.51 -37.06
C SER A 61 -5.52 2.56 -38.13
N TYR A 62 -5.50 1.25 -37.88
CA TYR A 62 -5.93 0.21 -38.82
C TYR A 62 -7.14 -0.60 -38.34
N LEU A 63 -7.49 -0.49 -37.05
CA LEU A 63 -8.62 -1.17 -36.42
C LEU A 63 -9.73 -0.16 -36.07
N PRO A 64 -11.01 -0.49 -36.29
CA PRO A 64 -12.13 0.39 -35.95
C PRO A 64 -12.42 0.46 -34.44
N PHE A 65 -11.63 -0.23 -33.62
CA PHE A 65 -11.70 -0.21 -32.16
C PHE A 65 -10.29 -0.13 -31.57
N GLY A 66 -10.12 0.66 -30.51
CA GLY A 66 -8.89 0.67 -29.73
C GLY A 66 -8.61 -0.70 -29.11
N LEU A 67 -7.35 -1.08 -28.97
CA LEU A 67 -6.95 -2.32 -28.29
C LEU A 67 -6.64 -1.96 -26.83
N PRO A 68 -7.57 -2.18 -25.88
CA PRO A 68 -7.37 -1.77 -24.51
C PRO A 68 -6.22 -2.58 -23.90
N GLY A 69 -5.27 -1.87 -23.29
CA GLY A 69 -4.05 -2.42 -22.68
C GLY A 69 -2.81 -2.37 -23.56
N LEU A 70 -2.89 -1.89 -24.81
CA LEU A 70 -1.73 -1.78 -25.70
C LEU A 70 -0.68 -0.80 -25.15
N GLY A 71 -1.10 0.37 -24.69
CA GLY A 71 -0.23 1.37 -24.10
C GLY A 71 0.45 0.86 -22.83
N VAL A 72 -0.26 0.07 -22.02
CA VAL A 72 0.33 -0.63 -20.85
C VAL A 72 1.46 -1.58 -21.27
N VAL A 73 1.25 -2.43 -22.27
CA VAL A 73 2.28 -3.35 -22.76
C VAL A 73 3.49 -2.59 -23.28
N ILE A 74 3.27 -1.54 -24.07
CA ILE A 74 4.33 -0.70 -24.63
C ILE A 74 5.11 0.01 -23.51
N ALA A 75 4.42 0.56 -22.51
CA ALA A 75 5.06 1.19 -21.36
C ALA A 75 5.95 0.19 -20.60
N VAL A 76 5.47 -1.02 -20.35
CA VAL A 76 6.25 -2.07 -19.68
C VAL A 76 7.49 -2.44 -20.49
N VAL A 77 7.35 -2.66 -21.81
CA VAL A 77 8.49 -2.97 -22.69
C VAL A 77 9.49 -1.81 -22.70
N PHE A 78 9.02 -0.58 -22.88
CA PHE A 78 9.86 0.61 -22.91
C PHE A 78 10.62 0.81 -21.60
N LEU A 79 9.94 0.75 -20.45
CA LEU A 79 10.56 0.89 -19.13
C LEU A 79 11.57 -0.24 -18.86
N THR A 80 11.27 -1.46 -19.30
CA THR A 80 12.20 -2.60 -19.18
C THR A 80 13.45 -2.38 -20.01
N LEU A 81 13.31 -1.92 -21.26
CA LEU A 81 14.46 -1.58 -22.12
C LEU A 81 15.27 -0.43 -21.54
N LEU A 82 14.60 0.60 -21.02
CA LEU A 82 15.26 1.73 -20.37
C LEU A 82 16.08 1.27 -19.15
N GLY A 83 15.51 0.39 -18.32
CA GLY A 83 16.22 -0.23 -17.19
C GLY A 83 17.38 -1.10 -17.63
N ALA A 84 17.23 -1.89 -18.70
CA ALA A 84 18.29 -2.71 -19.27
C ALA A 84 19.45 -1.85 -19.79
N VAL A 85 19.16 -0.70 -20.43
CA VAL A 85 20.18 0.27 -20.84
C VAL A 85 20.85 0.87 -19.60
N ALA A 86 20.07 1.33 -18.62
CA ALA A 86 20.57 1.96 -17.39
C ALA A 86 21.48 1.05 -16.55
N THR A 87 21.27 -0.27 -16.60
CA THR A 87 22.11 -1.24 -15.88
C THR A 87 23.44 -1.51 -16.59
N ASN A 88 23.51 -1.32 -17.91
CA ASN A 88 24.70 -1.58 -18.71
C ASN A 88 25.73 -0.43 -18.62
N PHE A 89 27.02 -0.73 -18.76
CA PHE A 89 28.12 0.25 -18.60
C PHE A 89 27.93 1.49 -19.49
N PHE A 90 27.63 1.28 -20.77
CA PHE A 90 27.38 2.36 -21.73
C PHE A 90 26.19 3.25 -21.35
N GLY A 91 25.10 2.64 -20.86
CA GLY A 91 23.92 3.40 -20.47
C GLY A 91 24.12 4.19 -19.18
N ARG A 92 24.89 3.67 -18.21
CA ARG A 92 25.30 4.45 -17.03
C ARG A 92 26.09 5.70 -17.42
N THR A 93 27.03 5.57 -18.37
CA THR A 93 27.80 6.72 -18.87
C THR A 93 26.89 7.72 -19.58
N LEU A 94 26.00 7.27 -20.47
CA LEU A 94 25.07 8.16 -21.18
C LEU A 94 24.13 8.91 -20.23
N LEU A 95 23.60 8.22 -19.22
CA LEU A 95 22.76 8.84 -18.18
C LEU A 95 23.55 9.88 -17.38
N SER A 96 24.76 9.56 -16.93
CA SER A 96 25.61 10.49 -16.18
C SER A 96 25.98 11.75 -16.99
N MET A 97 26.13 11.62 -18.32
CA MET A 97 26.36 12.75 -19.22
C MET A 97 25.12 13.65 -19.32
N GLY A 98 23.92 13.04 -19.43
CA GLY A 98 22.65 13.77 -19.41
C GLY A 98 22.43 14.51 -18.09
N GLU A 99 22.72 13.86 -16.98
CA GLU A 99 22.68 14.47 -15.65
C GLU A 99 23.65 15.65 -15.53
N SER A 100 24.88 15.49 -16.05
CA SER A 100 25.88 16.56 -16.07
C SER A 100 25.46 17.78 -16.90
N LEU A 101 24.57 17.60 -17.90
CA LEU A 101 23.98 18.71 -18.65
C LEU A 101 22.88 19.41 -17.86
N LEU A 102 22.01 18.64 -17.20
CA LEU A 102 20.97 19.18 -16.32
C LEU A 102 21.57 19.92 -15.12
N ASP A 103 22.70 19.45 -14.60
CA ASP A 103 23.47 20.06 -13.51
C ASP A 103 24.00 21.46 -13.85
N ARG A 104 24.10 21.81 -15.13
CA ARG A 104 24.53 23.16 -15.57
C ARG A 104 23.39 24.18 -15.52
N MET A 105 22.16 23.74 -15.28
CA MET A 105 20.98 24.59 -15.24
C MET A 105 20.56 24.83 -13.78
N PRO A 106 20.78 26.03 -13.20
CA PRO A 106 20.69 26.26 -11.74
C PRO A 106 19.37 25.86 -11.10
N ILE A 107 18.25 26.10 -11.79
CA ILE A 107 16.90 25.79 -11.28
C ILE A 107 16.53 24.32 -11.52
N ILE A 108 16.83 23.81 -12.73
CA ILE A 108 16.45 22.45 -13.13
C ILE A 108 17.24 21.40 -12.34
N ARG A 109 18.52 21.66 -12.06
CA ARG A 109 19.36 20.80 -11.23
C ARG A 109 18.73 20.49 -9.88
N SER A 110 18.25 21.51 -9.16
CA SER A 110 17.69 21.34 -7.81
C SER A 110 16.45 20.45 -7.83
N ILE A 111 15.55 20.68 -8.79
CA ILE A 111 14.33 19.89 -8.95
C ILE A 111 14.66 18.45 -9.34
N TYR A 112 15.51 18.26 -10.36
CA TYR A 112 15.89 16.94 -10.86
C TYR A 112 16.60 16.12 -9.78
N SER A 113 17.59 16.70 -9.09
CA SER A 113 18.34 16.00 -8.02
C SER A 113 17.45 15.61 -6.86
N THR A 114 16.52 16.49 -6.45
CA THR A 114 15.56 16.19 -5.37
C THR A 114 14.63 15.05 -5.77
N LEU A 115 14.06 15.10 -6.98
CA LEU A 115 13.20 14.03 -7.49
C LEU A 115 13.97 12.70 -7.61
N LYS A 116 15.18 12.74 -8.19
CA LYS A 116 16.05 11.57 -8.31
C LYS A 116 16.34 10.96 -6.94
N GLN A 117 16.74 11.76 -5.96
CA GLN A 117 17.01 11.28 -4.60
C GLN A 117 15.78 10.65 -3.96
N ILE A 118 14.59 11.23 -4.13
CA ILE A 118 13.33 10.64 -3.64
C ILE A 118 13.08 9.29 -4.30
N PHE A 119 13.18 9.20 -5.63
CA PHE A 119 12.97 7.95 -6.35
C PHE A 119 14.00 6.88 -6.00
N GLU A 120 15.28 7.22 -5.88
CA GLU A 120 16.35 6.31 -5.44
C GLU A 120 16.12 5.83 -4.01
N THR A 121 15.68 6.73 -3.12
CA THR A 121 15.34 6.38 -1.74
C THR A 121 14.18 5.39 -1.73
N VAL A 122 13.09 5.66 -2.45
CA VAL A 122 11.91 4.77 -2.56
C VAL A 122 12.27 3.41 -3.19
N ALA A 123 13.07 3.41 -4.26
CA ALA A 123 13.52 2.19 -4.91
C ALA A 123 14.43 1.35 -3.99
N SER A 124 15.30 1.99 -3.20
CA SER A 124 16.13 1.31 -2.20
C SER A 124 15.32 0.79 -0.99
N THR A 125 14.16 1.42 -0.70
CA THR A 125 13.27 1.01 0.39
C THR A 125 12.35 -0.15 0.02
N ASN A 126 12.23 -0.51 -1.27
CA ASN A 126 11.42 -1.64 -1.76
C ASN A 126 11.96 -3.05 -1.40
N SER A 127 12.94 -3.14 -0.50
CA SER A 127 13.31 -4.40 0.16
C SER A 127 13.11 -4.41 1.69
N GLY A 128 12.55 -3.35 2.30
CA GLY A 128 12.31 -3.35 3.76
C GLY A 128 11.91 -2.03 4.44
N SER A 129 11.11 -1.16 3.81
CA SER A 129 10.78 0.18 4.34
C SER A 129 9.95 0.21 5.62
N PHE A 130 9.27 -0.87 5.96
CA PHE A 130 8.61 -1.06 7.25
C PHE A 130 9.07 -2.42 7.76
N LYS A 131 9.94 -2.42 8.77
CA LYS A 131 10.58 -3.64 9.26
C LYS A 131 9.66 -4.41 10.19
N ASP A 132 8.96 -3.67 11.06
CA ASP A 132 8.15 -4.24 12.12
C ASP A 132 6.95 -3.35 12.44
N VAL A 133 5.88 -3.99 12.92
CA VAL A 133 4.72 -3.31 13.51
C VAL A 133 4.95 -3.22 15.01
N VAL A 134 4.74 -2.04 15.58
CA VAL A 134 5.00 -1.78 17.00
C VAL A 134 3.78 -1.11 17.66
N LEU A 135 3.65 -1.26 18.97
CA LEU A 135 2.88 -0.34 19.79
C LEU A 135 3.83 0.72 20.36
N VAL A 136 3.37 1.96 20.33
CA VAL A 136 4.02 3.12 20.94
C VAL A 136 3.02 3.81 21.86
N GLU A 137 3.48 4.31 23.01
CA GLU A 137 2.65 5.17 23.85
C GLU A 137 2.49 6.56 23.23
N TYR A 138 1.27 6.94 22.83
CA TYR A 138 0.97 8.23 22.22
C TYR A 138 -0.51 8.59 22.40
N PRO A 139 -0.88 9.84 22.77
CA PRO A 139 -0.01 10.99 23.03
C PRO A 139 0.47 11.09 24.48
N ARG A 140 0.06 10.17 25.36
CA ARG A 140 0.51 10.10 26.76
C ARG A 140 0.60 8.65 27.23
N LYS A 141 1.22 8.47 28.41
CA LYS A 141 1.35 7.20 29.10
C LYS A 141 0.04 6.42 29.19
N ASP A 142 0.12 5.10 29.03
CA ASP A 142 -0.97 4.12 29.03
C ASP A 142 -1.97 4.27 27.87
N ILE A 143 -1.69 5.12 26.86
CA ILE A 143 -2.44 5.18 25.61
C ILE A 143 -1.57 4.65 24.49
N TRP A 144 -1.99 3.55 23.86
CA TRP A 144 -1.21 2.85 22.86
C TRP A 144 -1.71 3.13 21.46
N ALA A 145 -0.78 3.37 20.54
CA ALA A 145 -1.04 3.48 19.12
C ALA A 145 -0.22 2.45 18.35
N ILE A 146 -0.80 1.92 17.27
CA ILE A 146 -0.08 1.07 16.32
C ILE A 146 0.72 1.95 15.39
N ALA A 147 1.98 1.63 15.23
CA ALA A 147 2.91 2.33 14.37
C ALA A 147 3.85 1.36 13.67
N PHE A 148 4.63 1.87 12.71
CA PHE A 148 5.53 1.06 11.91
C PHE A 148 6.96 1.58 12.02
N VAL A 149 7.90 0.69 12.34
CA VAL A 149 9.33 1.03 12.33
C VAL A 149 9.80 1.08 10.89
N THR A 150 10.25 2.23 10.42
CA THR A 150 10.70 2.40 9.04
C THR A 150 12.18 2.10 8.87
N SER A 151 13.00 2.68 9.74
CA SER A 151 14.46 2.60 9.67
C SER A 151 15.10 2.97 11.00
N GLU A 152 16.40 2.68 11.13
CA GLU A 152 17.19 3.20 12.25
C GLU A 152 17.45 4.69 12.05
N THR A 153 17.40 5.47 13.13
CA THR A 153 17.69 6.90 13.08
C THR A 153 19.20 7.09 12.90
N LYS A 154 19.58 8.02 12.02
CA LYS A 154 20.98 8.35 11.73
C LYS A 154 21.15 9.86 11.61
N GLY A 155 22.39 10.34 11.77
CA GLY A 155 22.74 11.75 11.61
C GLY A 155 22.24 12.63 12.75
N GLU A 156 21.96 13.89 12.44
CA GLU A 156 21.74 14.96 13.43
C GLU A 156 20.65 14.63 14.48
N ILE A 157 19.60 13.91 14.09
CA ILE A 157 18.52 13.56 15.03
C ILE A 157 19.01 12.54 16.06
N GLN A 158 19.82 11.57 15.65
CA GLN A 158 20.43 10.63 16.58
C GLN A 158 21.49 11.33 17.45
N ASP A 159 22.25 12.29 16.88
CA ASP A 159 23.27 13.03 17.61
C ASP A 159 22.69 13.93 18.71
N ARG A 160 21.44 14.37 18.54
CA ARG A 160 20.71 15.22 19.49
C ARG A 160 19.78 14.44 20.43
N THR A 161 19.65 13.13 20.26
CA THR A 161 18.85 12.27 21.15
C THR A 161 19.79 11.45 22.03
N ILE A 162 19.46 11.38 23.33
CA ILE A 162 20.32 10.73 24.34
C ILE A 162 20.31 9.20 24.17
N GLU A 163 19.21 8.65 23.65
CA GLU A 163 18.99 7.21 23.52
C GLU A 163 19.03 6.78 22.06
N ASP A 164 19.26 5.48 21.82
CA ASP A 164 19.15 4.87 20.49
C ASP A 164 17.67 4.87 20.07
N VAL A 165 17.34 5.82 19.19
CA VAL A 165 15.98 6.05 18.72
C VAL A 165 15.79 5.46 17.33
N VAL A 166 14.56 5.05 17.01
CA VAL A 166 14.20 4.57 15.67
C VAL A 166 13.12 5.45 15.04
N ASN A 167 13.10 5.45 13.71
CA ASN A 167 12.10 6.15 12.91
C ASN A 167 10.80 5.35 12.97
N VAL A 168 9.77 5.92 13.58
CA VAL A 168 8.46 5.31 13.75
C VAL A 168 7.42 6.14 13.01
N PHE A 169 6.77 5.55 12.02
CA PHE A 169 5.64 6.16 11.34
C PHE A 169 4.35 5.83 12.10
N LEU A 170 3.72 6.86 12.68
CA LEU A 170 2.42 6.77 13.32
C LEU A 170 1.33 7.26 12.34
N PRO A 171 0.59 6.36 11.68
CA PRO A 171 -0.42 6.73 10.71
C PRO A 171 -1.68 7.28 11.38
N THR A 172 -2.48 8.01 10.60
CA THR A 172 -3.86 8.36 10.96
C THR A 172 -4.86 7.29 10.52
N THR A 173 -5.95 7.16 11.28
CA THR A 173 -7.06 6.25 10.98
C THR A 173 -8.23 7.05 10.38
N PRO A 174 -8.94 6.56 9.35
CA PRO A 174 -8.71 5.32 8.59
C PRO A 174 -7.72 5.50 7.42
N ASN A 175 -7.20 6.70 7.20
CA ASN A 175 -6.33 7.00 6.06
C ASN A 175 -4.84 6.93 6.45
N PRO A 176 -4.11 5.84 6.14
CA PRO A 176 -2.71 5.66 6.53
C PRO A 176 -1.71 6.44 5.64
N THR A 177 -2.20 7.25 4.70
CA THR A 177 -1.35 8.11 3.85
C THR A 177 -0.85 9.36 4.57
N SER A 178 -1.47 9.72 5.70
CA SER A 178 -1.03 10.77 6.60
C SER A 178 -0.64 10.20 7.97
N GLY A 179 0.16 10.96 8.72
CA GLY A 179 0.64 10.55 10.02
C GLY A 179 1.75 11.44 10.55
N PHE A 180 2.39 10.97 11.62
CA PHE A 180 3.56 11.59 12.21
C PHE A 180 4.79 10.71 12.00
N LEU A 181 5.93 11.35 11.75
CA LEU A 181 7.23 10.72 11.93
C LEU A 181 7.68 10.98 13.36
N LEU A 182 7.80 9.91 14.15
CA LEU A 182 8.26 9.95 15.53
C LEU A 182 9.66 9.34 15.63
N PHE A 183 10.47 9.87 16.54
CA PHE A 183 11.77 9.30 16.92
C PHE A 183 11.64 8.78 18.34
N VAL A 184 11.57 7.47 18.48
CA VAL A 184 11.19 6.82 19.75
C VAL A 184 12.32 5.91 20.21
N PRO A 185 12.72 5.94 21.49
CA PRO A 185 13.71 5.01 22.02
C PRO A 185 13.27 3.56 21.78
N LYS A 186 14.19 2.70 21.32
CA LYS A 186 13.87 1.29 21.03
C LYS A 186 13.23 0.55 22.20
N LYS A 187 13.60 0.92 23.44
CA LYS A 187 13.10 0.32 24.68
C LYS A 187 11.63 0.64 24.98
N ASP A 188 11.11 1.73 24.43
CA ASP A 188 9.74 2.19 24.66
C ASP A 188 8.75 1.64 23.62
N LEU A 189 9.23 0.79 22.70
CA LEU A 189 8.45 0.15 21.66
C LEU A 189 8.13 -1.31 22.00
N VAL A 190 6.88 -1.69 21.80
CA VAL A 190 6.44 -3.09 21.93
C VAL A 190 6.28 -3.68 20.53
N TYR A 191 7.20 -4.57 20.15
CA TYR A 191 7.18 -5.22 18.84
C TYR A 191 6.07 -6.27 18.74
N LEU A 192 5.28 -6.18 17.67
CA LEU A 192 4.18 -7.09 17.37
C LEU A 192 4.59 -8.12 16.32
N ASN A 193 4.00 -9.31 16.39
CA ASN A 193 4.27 -10.41 15.45
C ASN A 193 3.40 -10.36 14.17
N MET A 194 2.51 -9.37 14.05
CA MET A 194 1.67 -9.19 12.85
C MET A 194 2.50 -8.65 11.68
N THR A 195 2.04 -8.89 10.45
CA THR A 195 2.70 -8.28 9.28
C THR A 195 2.34 -6.80 9.19
N VAL A 196 3.16 -6.05 8.46
CA VAL A 196 2.84 -4.66 8.08
C VAL A 196 1.47 -4.60 7.41
N ASP A 197 1.17 -5.52 6.49
CA ASP A 197 -0.13 -5.60 5.81
C ASP A 197 -1.30 -5.80 6.77
N ASP A 198 -1.14 -6.67 7.77
CA ASP A 198 -2.17 -6.88 8.80
C ASP A 198 -2.37 -5.63 9.65
N GLY A 199 -1.28 -4.96 10.04
CA GLY A 199 -1.33 -3.69 10.76
C GLY A 199 -2.04 -2.59 9.96
N MET A 200 -1.72 -2.48 8.67
CA MET A 200 -2.36 -1.52 7.75
C MET A 200 -3.86 -1.79 7.61
N LYS A 201 -4.26 -3.07 7.42
CA LYS A 201 -5.69 -3.46 7.38
C LYS A 201 -6.41 -3.09 8.67
N TYR A 202 -5.77 -3.33 9.82
CA TYR A 202 -6.36 -3.00 11.12
C TYR A 202 -6.56 -1.48 11.28
N ILE A 203 -5.57 -0.67 10.91
CA ILE A 203 -5.66 0.80 10.93
C ILE A 203 -6.72 1.31 9.94
N ILE A 204 -6.71 0.86 8.68
CA ILE A 204 -7.70 1.30 7.68
C ILE A 204 -9.12 0.96 8.10
N SER A 205 -9.31 -0.20 8.72
CA SER A 205 -10.61 -0.64 9.23
C SER A 205 -11.04 0.05 10.53
N ALA A 206 -10.24 0.98 11.06
CA ALA A 206 -10.45 1.60 12.37
C ALA A 206 -10.60 0.57 13.51
N GLY A 207 -9.85 -0.54 13.43
CA GLY A 207 -9.86 -1.62 14.41
C GLY A 207 -10.95 -2.68 14.20
N LEU A 208 -11.74 -2.60 13.13
CA LEU A 208 -12.82 -3.56 12.86
C LEU A 208 -12.32 -4.91 12.31
N VAL A 209 -11.17 -4.93 11.62
CA VAL A 209 -10.60 -6.14 10.99
C VAL A 209 -9.41 -6.65 11.81
N VAL A 210 -9.69 -7.50 12.80
CA VAL A 210 -8.67 -8.02 13.72
C VAL A 210 -7.68 -8.94 13.01
N PRO A 211 -6.36 -8.66 13.06
CA PRO A 211 -5.32 -9.54 12.52
C PRO A 211 -5.33 -10.95 13.15
N PRO A 212 -5.02 -12.01 12.38
CA PRO A 212 -4.86 -13.34 12.92
C PRO A 212 -3.69 -13.39 13.92
N ARG A 213 -3.89 -14.05 15.05
CA ARG A 213 -2.85 -14.20 16.08
C ARG A 213 -1.71 -15.05 15.54
N ARG A 214 -0.50 -14.51 15.55
CA ARG A 214 0.72 -15.24 15.19
C ARG A 214 1.54 -15.60 16.42
N PRO A 215 2.18 -16.78 16.43
CA PRO A 215 3.14 -17.12 17.46
C PRO A 215 4.32 -16.12 17.44
N PRO A 216 5.00 -15.93 18.59
CA PRO A 216 6.19 -15.10 18.66
C PRO A 216 7.22 -15.48 17.60
N LYS A 217 7.86 -14.49 16.96
CA LYS A 217 9.00 -14.74 16.06
C LYS A 217 10.05 -15.58 16.80
N GLY A 218 10.27 -16.83 16.36
CA GLY A 218 11.21 -17.78 16.97
C GLY A 218 10.62 -18.82 17.94
N ALA A 219 9.30 -18.83 18.16
CA ALA A 219 8.66 -19.89 18.95
C ALA A 219 8.60 -21.22 18.17
N PRO A 220 8.86 -22.37 18.81
CA PRO A 220 8.67 -23.68 18.17
C PRO A 220 7.23 -23.81 17.69
N ILE A 221 7.04 -24.29 16.45
CA ILE A 221 5.73 -24.69 15.97
C ILE A 221 5.33 -25.94 16.75
N LEU A 222 4.57 -25.75 17.84
CA LEU A 222 3.97 -26.89 18.54
C LEU A 222 2.84 -27.44 17.67
N PRO A 223 2.79 -28.77 17.45
CA PRO A 223 1.71 -29.38 16.69
C PRO A 223 0.36 -29.09 17.37
N PRO A 224 -0.74 -28.98 16.59
CA PRO A 224 -2.04 -28.69 17.14
C PRO A 224 -2.41 -29.74 18.19
N VAL A 225 -2.74 -29.29 19.41
CA VAL A 225 -3.24 -30.14 20.47
C VAL A 225 -4.54 -30.76 19.98
N THR A 226 -4.50 -32.06 19.68
CA THR A 226 -5.70 -32.83 19.37
C THR A 226 -6.57 -32.83 20.64
N PRO A 227 -7.86 -32.48 20.57
CA PRO A 227 -8.72 -32.58 21.73
C PRO A 227 -8.70 -34.03 22.21
N SER A 228 -8.29 -34.27 23.46
CA SER A 228 -8.38 -35.60 24.06
C SER A 228 -9.84 -36.03 23.98
N ALA A 229 -10.12 -37.09 23.22
CA ALA A 229 -11.39 -37.77 23.29
C ALA A 229 -11.54 -38.34 24.70
N GLY A 230 -12.18 -37.55 25.57
CA GLY A 230 -12.54 -37.94 26.92
C GLY A 230 -13.79 -38.80 26.86
N SER A 231 -13.58 -40.10 27.10
CA SER A 231 -14.38 -41.03 27.92
C SER A 231 -15.90 -40.87 27.95
#